data_AF-A0A0D5YQP6-F1
#
_entry.id   AF-A0A0D5YQP6-F1
#
_cell.length_a   1.000
_cell.length_b   1.000
_cell.length_c   1.000
_cell.angle_alpha   90.00
_cell.angle_beta   90.00
_cell.angle_gamma   90.00
#
_symmetry.space_group_name_H-M   'P 1'
#
loop_
_entity.id
_entity.type
_entity.pdbx_description
1 polymer ?
#
loop_
_entity_poly.entity_id
_entity_poly.type
_entity_poly.pdbx_seq_one_letter_code
_entity_poly.pdbx_strand_id
1 'polypeptide(L)'
;MRTILCLIFLSLFLWNCKQAPESKKVDADIQQPLVKTEKAQKTSPILLKLVEFADTTATDTTDITDIFVFKQLNENGEIASLDPKDAVSLHKKVTDAKSGEELPIFELKKGQKAVLMVNGRGFAGPLWAKILVDKDAMTIEKIEFDHSAESEGYGDGITYTSFEKQFVGAKIDLTDNTFSLFQSGSEVEKGNQRIDGLSGATMTSQAVVKMVNEGLKKYKGYLNPE
;
A
#
# COMPACT_ATOMS: atom_id res chain seq x y z
N MET A 1 25.40 -67.45 53.73
CA MET A 1 25.37 -67.48 52.25
C MET A 1 25.49 -68.92 51.79
N ARG A 2 24.37 -69.57 51.47
CA ARG A 2 24.28 -70.91 50.86
C ARG A 2 23.11 -70.90 49.88
N THR A 3 23.47 -71.06 48.61
CA THR A 3 22.81 -71.77 47.51
C THR A 3 21.47 -72.48 47.74
N ILE A 4 20.54 -72.23 46.79
CA ILE A 4 19.80 -73.18 45.94
C ILE A 4 18.83 -74.18 46.62
N LEU A 5 17.54 -74.10 46.23
CA LEU A 5 16.65 -75.25 45.96
C LEU A 5 15.50 -74.76 45.06
N CYS A 6 15.34 -75.15 43.78
CA CYS A 6 14.87 -76.46 43.25
C CYS A 6 13.51 -76.87 43.86
N LEU A 7 12.46 -77.33 43.18
CA LEU A 7 12.20 -77.87 41.83
C LEU A 7 10.65 -78.01 41.68
N ILE A 8 10.16 -77.94 40.44
CA ILE A 8 9.10 -78.78 39.84
C ILE A 8 7.69 -78.77 40.49
N PHE A 9 6.65 -78.41 39.73
CA PHE A 9 5.63 -79.41 39.35
C PHE A 9 4.82 -79.04 38.10
N LEU A 10 4.82 -80.02 37.21
CA LEU A 10 4.17 -80.15 35.92
C LEU A 10 2.66 -80.39 36.13
N SER A 11 1.80 -79.64 35.45
CA SER A 11 0.48 -80.16 35.06
C SER A 11 0.03 -79.58 33.73
N LEU A 12 -0.03 -80.48 32.75
CA LEU A 12 -0.79 -80.33 31.52
C LEU A 12 -2.27 -80.26 31.86
N PHE A 13 -3.00 -79.30 31.30
CA PHE A 13 -4.38 -79.54 30.87
C PHE A 13 -4.65 -78.80 29.55
N LEU A 14 -4.86 -79.62 28.54
CA LEU A 14 -5.41 -79.28 27.23
C LEU A 14 -6.85 -78.77 27.42
N TRP A 15 -7.23 -77.68 26.74
CA TRP A 15 -8.27 -77.67 25.70
C TRP A 15 -8.50 -76.24 25.18
N ASN A 16 -7.94 -75.97 24.01
CA ASN A 16 -8.59 -75.43 22.82
C ASN A 16 -9.93 -74.65 23.00
N CYS A 17 -9.95 -73.37 22.66
CA CYS A 17 -10.70 -72.87 21.49
C CYS A 17 -10.48 -71.35 21.29
N LYS A 18 -10.05 -71.01 20.05
CA LYS A 18 -10.28 -69.76 19.30
C LYS A 18 -11.50 -68.95 19.79
N GLN A 19 -11.54 -67.61 19.81
CA GLN A 19 -10.76 -66.56 19.15
C GLN A 19 -11.21 -65.21 19.73
N ALA A 20 -10.29 -64.27 19.94
CA ALA A 20 -10.34 -62.90 19.39
C ALA A 20 -9.06 -62.14 19.84
N PRO A 21 -8.43 -61.36 18.95
CA PRO A 21 -7.06 -60.89 19.11
C PRO A 21 -6.90 -59.78 20.15
N GLU A 22 -5.81 -59.93 20.88
CA GLU A 22 -5.27 -59.06 21.91
C GLU A 22 -4.82 -57.71 21.32
N SER A 23 -5.15 -56.63 22.02
CA SER A 23 -4.54 -55.32 21.81
C SER A 23 -3.04 -55.36 22.11
N LYS A 24 -2.20 -54.83 21.21
CA LYS A 24 -0.87 -54.30 21.57
C LYS A 24 -0.41 -53.24 20.56
N LYS A 25 0.07 -52.13 21.14
CA LYS A 25 0.58 -50.91 20.51
C LYS A 25 2.01 -51.08 20.00
N VAL A 26 2.50 -50.02 19.31
CA VAL A 26 3.91 -49.55 19.14
C VAL A 26 4.51 -50.05 17.80
N ASP A 27 5.08 -49.29 16.86
CA ASP A 27 5.45 -47.86 16.71
C ASP A 27 5.80 -47.55 15.23
N ALA A 28 5.89 -46.23 14.94
CA ALA A 28 6.75 -45.55 13.96
C ALA A 28 6.35 -45.43 12.47
N ASP A 29 6.01 -44.18 12.14
CA ASP A 29 6.41 -43.38 10.97
C ASP A 29 5.79 -43.67 9.59
N ILE A 30 5.09 -42.67 9.05
CA ILE A 30 5.40 -41.93 7.79
C ILE A 30 4.11 -41.17 7.35
N GLN A 31 4.28 -39.87 7.03
CA GLN A 31 3.41 -38.91 6.27
C GLN A 31 2.38 -38.11 7.09
N GLN A 32 2.32 -36.78 7.08
CA GLN A 32 3.00 -35.67 6.39
C GLN A 32 2.74 -34.42 7.27
N PRO A 33 3.60 -33.38 7.29
CA PRO A 33 3.21 -32.11 7.88
C PRO A 33 1.95 -31.61 7.16
N LEU A 34 0.90 -31.29 7.92
CA LEU A 34 -0.26 -30.58 7.42
C LEU A 34 0.24 -29.35 6.66
N VAL A 35 0.17 -29.41 5.33
CA VAL A 35 0.28 -28.23 4.47
C VAL A 35 -0.86 -27.32 4.92
N LYS A 36 -0.52 -26.29 5.69
CA LYS A 36 -1.44 -25.18 5.94
C LYS A 36 -1.84 -24.70 4.55
N THR A 37 -3.09 -24.94 4.19
CA THR A 37 -3.68 -24.34 3.00
C THR A 37 -3.68 -22.84 3.27
N GLU A 38 -2.68 -22.13 2.76
CA GLU A 38 -2.75 -20.67 2.63
C GLU A 38 -4.00 -20.40 1.80
N LYS A 39 -5.05 -19.93 2.47
CA LYS A 39 -6.21 -19.39 1.79
C LYS A 39 -5.67 -18.28 0.88
N ALA A 40 -5.89 -18.39 -0.42
CA ALA A 40 -5.56 -17.36 -1.40
C ALA A 40 -6.03 -16.00 -0.85
N GLN A 41 -5.08 -15.18 -0.42
CA GLN A 41 -5.36 -13.97 0.34
C GLN A 41 -5.83 -12.92 -0.67
N LYS A 42 -7.15 -12.81 -0.85
CA LYS A 42 -7.77 -11.88 -1.82
C LYS A 42 -7.18 -10.47 -1.68
N THR A 43 -6.62 -9.96 -2.79
CA THR A 43 -5.96 -8.65 -2.83
C THR A 43 -6.93 -7.52 -2.47
N SER A 44 -6.46 -6.54 -1.70
CA SER A 44 -7.26 -5.39 -1.25
C SER A 44 -7.78 -4.57 -2.45
N PRO A 45 -9.05 -4.14 -2.48
CA PRO A 45 -9.57 -3.27 -3.53
C PRO A 45 -8.78 -1.96 -3.71
N ILE A 46 -8.19 -1.42 -2.63
CA ILE A 46 -7.32 -0.24 -2.70
C ILE A 46 -6.08 -0.53 -3.55
N LEU A 47 -5.47 -1.70 -3.38
CA LEU A 47 -4.28 -2.09 -4.13
C LEU A 47 -4.61 -2.36 -5.60
N LEU A 48 -5.76 -2.96 -5.90
CA LEU A 48 -6.21 -3.14 -7.29
C LEU A 48 -6.43 -1.80 -8.01
N LYS A 49 -7.02 -0.81 -7.32
CA LYS A 49 -7.15 0.54 -7.88
C LYS A 49 -5.80 1.22 -8.09
N LEU A 50 -4.82 0.99 -7.22
CA LEU A 50 -3.46 1.53 -7.37
C LEU A 50 -2.71 0.89 -8.55
N VAL A 51 -2.91 -0.40 -8.78
CA VAL A 51 -2.41 -1.12 -9.98
C VAL A 51 -2.99 -0.47 -11.24
N GLU A 52 -4.32 -0.32 -11.31
CA GLU A 52 -4.98 0.31 -12.45
C GLU A 52 -4.51 1.76 -12.64
N PHE A 53 -4.38 2.52 -11.54
CA PHE A 53 -3.87 3.88 -11.57
C PHE A 53 -2.46 3.96 -12.16
N ALA A 54 -1.61 2.99 -11.84
CA ALA A 54 -0.24 2.87 -12.34
C ALA A 54 -0.12 2.27 -13.76
N ASP A 55 -1.23 2.19 -14.49
CA ASP A 55 -1.33 1.65 -15.86
C ASP A 55 -0.76 0.23 -15.99
N THR A 56 -0.87 -0.56 -14.93
CA THR A 56 -0.53 -1.98 -14.91
C THR A 56 -1.79 -2.83 -14.73
N THR A 57 -1.66 -4.13 -14.93
CA THR A 57 -2.78 -5.08 -14.85
C THR A 57 -2.53 -6.08 -13.72
N ALA A 58 -3.52 -6.23 -12.84
CA ALA A 58 -3.55 -7.31 -11.85
C ALA A 58 -4.95 -7.93 -11.82
N THR A 59 -4.99 -9.19 -11.38
CA THR A 59 -6.22 -9.90 -11.07
C THR A 59 -6.34 -10.11 -9.56
N ASP A 60 -7.50 -10.50 -9.06
CA ASP A 60 -7.72 -10.82 -7.63
C ASP A 60 -6.80 -11.93 -7.10
N THR A 61 -6.17 -12.72 -7.99
CA THR A 61 -5.21 -13.79 -7.67
C THR A 61 -3.75 -13.38 -7.83
N THR A 62 -3.47 -12.19 -8.38
CA THR A 62 -2.11 -11.69 -8.54
C THR A 62 -1.53 -11.35 -7.17
N ASP A 63 -0.34 -11.87 -6.86
CA ASP A 63 0.41 -11.42 -5.69
C ASP A 63 0.85 -9.97 -5.94
N ILE A 64 0.28 -9.05 -5.18
CA ILE A 64 0.56 -7.63 -5.32
C ILE A 64 2.03 -7.29 -5.05
N THR A 65 2.73 -8.13 -4.29
CA THR A 65 4.15 -7.95 -4.02
C THR A 65 5.01 -8.21 -5.25
N ASP A 66 4.50 -8.89 -6.29
CA ASP A 66 5.18 -9.02 -7.59
C ASP A 66 5.12 -7.73 -8.42
N ILE A 67 4.22 -6.81 -8.08
CA ILE A 67 4.04 -5.53 -8.76
C ILE A 67 4.68 -4.39 -7.97
N PHE A 68 4.40 -4.32 -6.67
CA PHE A 68 4.84 -3.21 -5.82
C PHE A 68 5.86 -3.64 -4.76
N VAL A 69 6.81 -2.75 -4.52
CA VAL A 69 7.53 -2.64 -3.26
C VAL A 69 6.83 -1.56 -2.43
N PHE A 70 6.42 -1.93 -1.22
CA PHE A 70 5.70 -1.05 -0.32
C PHE A 70 6.69 -0.37 0.64
N LYS A 71 6.59 0.95 0.71
CA LYS A 71 7.45 1.78 1.56
C LYS A 71 6.61 2.80 2.31
N GLN A 72 7.21 3.37 3.34
CA GLN A 72 6.68 4.46 4.12
C GLN A 72 7.68 5.61 4.13
N LEU A 73 7.18 6.82 3.97
CA LEU A 73 7.85 8.06 4.30
C LEU A 73 7.37 8.51 5.68
N ASN A 74 8.27 8.70 6.64
CA ASN A 74 7.93 9.22 7.96
C ASN A 74 8.06 10.75 8.05
N GLU A 75 7.72 11.31 9.22
CA GLU A 75 7.72 12.77 9.45
C GLU A 75 9.11 13.41 9.32
N ASN A 76 10.18 12.62 9.48
CA ASN A 76 11.57 13.07 9.37
C ASN A 76 12.13 12.95 7.94
N GLY A 77 11.33 12.47 6.99
CA GLY A 77 11.78 12.25 5.61
C GLY A 77 12.51 10.91 5.39
N GLU A 78 12.47 9.99 6.36
CA GLU A 78 13.13 8.69 6.26
C GLU A 78 12.22 7.66 5.58
N ILE A 79 12.85 6.75 4.83
CA ILE A 79 12.16 5.70 4.09
C ILE A 79 12.35 4.35 4.77
N ALA A 80 11.24 3.68 5.08
CA ALA A 80 11.21 2.32 5.63
C ALA A 80 10.41 1.38 4.72
N SER A 81 10.72 0.09 4.76
CA SER A 81 9.89 -0.95 4.14
C SER A 81 8.60 -1.11 4.91
N LEU A 82 7.50 -1.39 4.21
CA LEU A 82 6.18 -1.57 4.81
C LEU A 82 5.54 -2.87 4.30
N ASP A 83 4.76 -3.56 5.13
CA ASP A 83 4.00 -4.72 4.66
C ASP A 83 2.75 -4.28 3.89
N PRO A 84 2.22 -5.08 2.93
CA PRO A 84 1.08 -4.69 2.11
C PRO A 84 -0.18 -4.32 2.90
N LYS A 85 -0.43 -5.00 4.04
CA LYS A 85 -1.58 -4.71 4.93
C LYS A 85 -1.43 -3.37 5.64
N ASP A 86 -0.20 -3.03 6.04
CA ASP A 86 0.09 -1.78 6.72
C ASP A 86 0.11 -0.62 5.72
N ALA A 87 0.55 -0.85 4.48
CA ALA A 87 0.43 0.12 3.40
C ALA A 87 -1.04 0.48 3.10
N VAL A 88 -1.94 -0.52 3.08
CA VAL A 88 -3.39 -0.28 2.95
C VAL A 88 -3.93 0.51 4.16
N SER A 89 -3.48 0.18 5.36
CA SER A 89 -3.91 0.88 6.58
C SER A 89 -3.43 2.32 6.61
N LEU A 90 -2.19 2.57 6.18
CA LEU A 90 -1.61 3.90 6.07
C LEU A 90 -2.29 4.74 4.98
N HIS A 91 -2.55 4.15 3.80
CA HIS A 91 -3.35 4.82 2.75
C HIS A 91 -4.70 5.29 3.30
N LYS A 92 -5.43 4.44 4.02
CA LYS A 92 -6.71 4.85 4.62
C LYS A 92 -6.56 6.00 5.61
N LYS A 93 -5.52 5.99 6.45
CA LYS A 93 -5.25 7.12 7.36
C LYS A 93 -5.05 8.42 6.59
N VAL A 94 -4.28 8.39 5.51
CA VAL A 94 -4.04 9.56 4.64
C VAL A 94 -5.33 10.12 4.06
N THR A 95 -6.31 9.26 3.70
CA THR A 95 -7.60 9.67 3.15
C THR A 95 -8.67 10.02 4.20
N ASP A 96 -8.60 9.46 5.41
CA ASP A 96 -9.63 9.57 6.46
C ASP A 96 -9.46 10.81 7.37
N ALA A 97 -9.00 11.95 6.84
CA ALA A 97 -8.89 13.23 7.57
C ALA A 97 -7.91 13.29 8.75
N LYS A 98 -7.38 12.16 9.22
CA LYS A 98 -6.25 12.11 10.14
C LYS A 98 -5.04 12.39 9.28
N SER A 99 -4.72 13.67 9.08
CA SER A 99 -3.46 14.09 8.48
C SER A 99 -2.33 13.32 9.16
N GLY A 100 -1.94 12.19 8.56
CA GLY A 100 -0.77 11.46 8.93
C GLY A 100 0.39 12.20 8.30
N GLU A 101 1.37 12.57 9.09
CA GLU A 101 2.65 13.02 8.56
C GLU A 101 3.35 11.89 7.80
N GLU A 102 3.01 10.64 8.13
CA GLU A 102 3.44 9.43 7.43
C GLU A 102 2.68 9.20 6.13
N LEU A 103 3.40 8.91 5.05
CA LEU A 103 2.84 8.71 3.71
C LEU A 103 3.27 7.35 3.14
N PRO A 104 2.36 6.57 2.53
CA PRO A 104 2.72 5.33 1.86
C PRO A 104 3.32 5.65 0.48
N ILE A 105 4.27 4.83 0.06
CA ILE A 105 4.85 4.83 -1.28
C ILE A 105 4.64 3.44 -1.87
N PHE A 106 4.10 3.40 -3.08
CA PHE A 106 3.90 2.17 -3.85
C PHE A 106 4.85 2.20 -5.05
N GLU A 107 6.05 1.67 -4.87
CA GLU A 107 7.10 1.66 -5.90
C GLU A 107 6.89 0.47 -6.83
N LEU A 108 6.84 0.70 -8.13
CA LEU A 108 6.71 -0.39 -9.09
C LEU A 108 8.03 -1.16 -9.18
N LYS A 109 7.97 -2.49 -9.15
CA LYS A 109 9.14 -3.35 -9.38
C LYS A 109 9.69 -3.25 -10.81
N LYS A 110 8.88 -2.75 -11.75
CA LYS A 110 9.23 -2.60 -13.17
C LYS A 110 8.99 -1.15 -13.60
N GLY A 111 9.96 -0.61 -14.33
CA GLY A 111 10.00 0.81 -14.64
C GLY A 111 10.37 1.61 -13.40
N GLN A 112 11.09 2.71 -13.58
CA GLN A 112 11.53 3.57 -12.49
C GLN A 112 10.35 4.45 -12.04
N LYS A 113 9.24 3.83 -11.64
CA LYS A 113 7.97 4.51 -11.36
C LYS A 113 7.49 4.23 -9.94
N ALA A 114 6.79 5.20 -9.36
CA ALA A 114 6.15 5.05 -8.06
C ALA A 114 4.83 5.81 -8.00
N VAL A 115 3.87 5.28 -7.23
CA VAL A 115 2.70 6.04 -6.81
C VAL A 115 2.99 6.65 -5.45
N LEU A 116 3.00 7.97 -5.42
CA LEU A 116 3.14 8.80 -4.22
C LEU A 116 1.75 9.27 -3.75
N MET A 117 1.62 9.50 -2.45
CA MET A 117 0.43 10.13 -1.90
C MET A 117 0.77 11.48 -1.28
N VAL A 118 -0.11 12.46 -1.47
CA VAL A 118 -0.06 13.73 -0.75
C VAL A 118 -1.45 14.02 -0.20
N ASN A 119 -1.52 14.69 0.93
CA ASN A 119 -2.77 15.08 1.55
C ASN A 119 -2.68 16.50 2.13
N GLY A 120 -3.85 17.10 2.30
CA GLY A 120 -3.99 18.44 2.81
C GLY A 120 -5.42 18.71 3.24
N ARG A 121 -5.71 19.98 3.50
CA ARG A 121 -7.04 20.45 3.86
C ARG A 121 -7.49 21.50 2.86
N GLY A 122 -8.56 21.19 2.15
CA GLY A 122 -9.31 22.10 1.29
C GLY A 122 -10.14 23.09 2.08
N PHE A 123 -11.12 23.69 1.42
CA PHE A 123 -12.01 24.65 2.04
C PHE A 123 -12.98 23.97 3.02
N ALA A 124 -13.61 22.89 2.58
CA ALA A 124 -14.66 22.21 3.32
C ALA A 124 -14.14 20.98 4.09
N GLY A 125 -13.00 20.41 3.69
CA GLY A 125 -12.45 19.25 4.37
C GLY A 125 -11.12 18.75 3.82
N PRO A 126 -10.66 17.59 4.33
CA PRO A 126 -9.53 16.87 3.78
C PRO A 126 -9.63 16.66 2.26
N LEU A 127 -8.48 16.76 1.62
CA LEU A 127 -8.26 16.38 0.23
C LEU A 127 -6.91 15.68 0.09
N TRP A 128 -6.76 14.87 -0.95
CA TRP A 128 -5.54 14.11 -1.21
C TRP A 128 -5.34 13.89 -2.70
N ALA A 129 -4.14 13.49 -3.07
CA ALA A 129 -3.82 13.07 -4.43
C ALA A 129 -2.99 11.79 -4.43
N LYS A 130 -3.23 10.97 -5.45
CA LYS A 130 -2.32 9.90 -5.89
C LYS A 130 -1.54 10.44 -7.08
N ILE A 131 -0.22 10.30 -7.07
CA ILE A 131 0.67 10.85 -8.10
C ILE A 131 1.56 9.72 -8.62
N LEU A 132 1.38 9.33 -9.87
CA LEU A 132 2.31 8.43 -10.55
C LEU A 132 3.46 9.26 -11.10
N VAL A 133 4.67 8.94 -10.65
CA VAL A 133 5.88 9.63 -11.09
C VAL A 133 6.82 8.69 -11.83
N ASP A 134 7.52 9.21 -12.81
CA ASP A 134 8.78 8.65 -13.31
C ASP A 134 9.93 9.26 -12.48
N LYS A 135 10.66 8.40 -11.78
CA LYS A 135 11.72 8.76 -10.83
C LYS A 135 13.00 9.19 -11.54
N ASP A 136 13.28 8.66 -12.73
CA ASP A 136 14.50 9.01 -13.48
C ASP A 136 14.29 10.34 -14.21
N ALA A 137 13.16 10.49 -14.89
CA ALA A 137 12.81 11.73 -15.59
C ALA A 137 12.37 12.85 -14.63
N MET A 138 12.07 12.51 -13.37
CA MET A 138 11.49 13.40 -12.37
C MET A 138 10.20 14.05 -12.88
N THR A 139 9.32 13.26 -13.50
CA THR A 139 8.09 13.75 -14.14
C THR A 139 6.83 13.15 -13.56
N ILE A 140 5.75 13.94 -13.51
CA ILE A 140 4.41 13.43 -13.19
C ILE A 140 3.80 12.79 -14.44
N GLU A 141 3.56 11.48 -14.39
CA GLU A 141 2.92 10.72 -15.47
C GLU A 141 1.39 10.78 -15.35
N LYS A 142 0.87 10.77 -14.12
CA LYS A 142 -0.57 10.82 -13.82
C LYS A 142 -0.80 11.37 -12.42
N ILE A 143 -1.90 12.08 -12.24
CA ILE A 143 -2.38 12.52 -10.93
C ILE A 143 -3.89 12.33 -10.86
N GLU A 144 -4.36 11.90 -9.69
CA GLU A 144 -5.80 11.84 -9.38
C GLU A 144 -6.04 12.48 -8.02
N PHE A 145 -6.98 13.44 -7.97
CA PHE A 145 -7.39 14.09 -6.74
C PHE A 145 -8.68 13.49 -6.18
N ASP A 146 -8.86 13.61 -4.88
CA ASP A 146 -10.11 13.25 -4.21
C ASP A 146 -10.25 14.06 -2.91
N HIS A 147 -11.45 14.11 -2.35
CA HIS A 147 -11.77 14.92 -1.19
C HIS A 147 -12.91 14.31 -0.37
N SER A 148 -12.97 14.68 0.91
CA SER A 148 -14.05 14.20 1.77
C SER A 148 -15.33 15.06 1.68
N ALA A 149 -15.22 16.35 1.33
CA ALA A 149 -16.31 17.30 1.60
C ALA A 149 -16.36 18.57 0.72
N GLU A 150 -15.50 18.73 -0.30
CA GLU A 150 -15.61 19.88 -1.20
C GLU A 150 -16.98 19.91 -1.90
N SER A 151 -17.49 21.12 -2.14
CA SER A 151 -18.85 21.30 -2.66
C SER A 151 -18.93 20.99 -4.16
N GLU A 152 -19.98 20.25 -4.55
CA GLU A 152 -20.28 19.89 -5.94
C GLU A 152 -20.50 21.13 -6.82
N GLY A 153 -19.91 21.13 -8.01
CA GLY A 153 -19.94 22.24 -8.96
C GLY A 153 -18.98 23.39 -8.61
N TYR A 154 -18.14 23.22 -7.59
CA TYR A 154 -17.17 24.23 -7.16
C TYR A 154 -15.80 23.58 -6.88
N GLY A 155 -15.58 23.13 -5.64
CA GLY A 155 -14.29 22.61 -5.18
C GLY A 155 -14.08 21.15 -5.56
N ASP A 156 -15.14 20.39 -5.81
CA ASP A 156 -15.08 19.03 -6.33
C ASP A 156 -14.46 18.95 -7.73
N GLY A 157 -14.45 20.07 -8.46
CA GLY A 157 -13.81 20.19 -9.76
C GLY A 157 -12.32 19.82 -9.78
N ILE A 158 -11.68 19.68 -8.62
CA ILE A 158 -10.30 19.17 -8.52
C ILE A 158 -10.21 17.73 -9.03
N THR A 159 -11.29 16.95 -8.93
CA THR A 159 -11.36 15.55 -9.37
C THR A 159 -11.64 15.42 -10.87
N TYR A 160 -11.86 16.54 -11.56
CA TYR A 160 -12.19 16.51 -12.98
C TYR A 160 -10.90 16.37 -13.79
N THR A 161 -10.96 15.54 -14.82
CA THR A 161 -9.83 15.30 -15.73
C THR A 161 -9.26 16.59 -16.35
N SER A 162 -10.09 17.62 -16.55
CA SER A 162 -9.63 18.93 -17.05
C SER A 162 -8.69 19.64 -16.08
N PHE A 163 -8.89 19.46 -14.77
CA PHE A 163 -8.02 20.02 -13.75
C PHE A 163 -6.77 19.15 -13.57
N GLU A 164 -6.92 17.84 -13.44
CA GLU A 164 -5.83 16.86 -13.26
C GLU A 164 -4.79 16.91 -14.39
N LYS A 165 -5.23 17.04 -15.65
CA LYS A 165 -4.33 17.09 -16.81
C LYS A 165 -3.37 18.27 -16.81
N GLN A 166 -3.64 19.33 -16.05
CA GLN A 166 -2.74 20.49 -15.95
C GLN A 166 -1.41 20.15 -15.26
N PHE A 167 -1.36 19.07 -14.48
CA PHE A 167 -0.17 18.63 -13.72
C PHE A 167 0.66 17.60 -14.47
N VAL A 168 0.08 16.91 -15.46
CA VAL A 168 0.73 15.81 -16.18
C VAL A 168 1.86 16.34 -17.07
N GLY A 169 2.99 15.63 -17.10
CA GLY A 169 4.20 16.00 -17.82
C GLY A 169 5.08 17.01 -17.08
N ALA A 170 4.65 17.51 -15.92
CA ALA A 170 5.43 18.45 -15.13
C ALA A 170 6.72 17.80 -14.62
N LYS A 171 7.84 18.52 -14.74
CA LYS A 171 9.08 18.17 -14.06
C LYS A 171 9.01 18.61 -12.60
N ILE A 172 9.22 17.69 -11.69
CA ILE A 172 9.17 17.90 -10.25
C ILE A 172 10.39 18.70 -9.83
N ASP A 173 10.14 19.84 -9.18
CA ASP A 173 11.13 20.62 -8.46
C ASP A 173 11.01 20.34 -6.96
N LEU A 174 12.10 19.89 -6.35
CA LEU A 174 12.19 19.54 -4.92
C LEU A 174 12.77 20.66 -4.07
N THR A 175 13.19 21.77 -4.67
CA THR A 175 13.73 22.94 -3.99
C THR A 175 12.68 24.06 -3.99
N ASP A 176 12.20 24.41 -5.19
CA ASP A 176 11.18 25.42 -5.40
C ASP A 176 9.81 24.78 -5.67
N ASN A 177 8.78 25.61 -5.81
CA ASN A 177 7.44 25.14 -6.15
C ASN A 177 7.41 24.65 -7.61
N THR A 178 6.95 23.42 -7.82
CA THR A 178 6.74 22.88 -9.16
C THR A 178 5.63 23.66 -9.87
N PHE A 179 4.57 24.01 -9.16
CA PHE A 179 3.35 24.60 -9.73
C PHE A 179 3.11 26.03 -9.27
N SER A 180 2.81 26.91 -10.23
CA SER A 180 2.16 28.19 -9.99
C SER A 180 0.65 28.02 -10.00
N LEU A 181 -0.06 28.79 -9.19
CA LEU A 181 -1.51 28.90 -9.27
C LEU A 181 -1.91 30.25 -9.84
N PHE A 182 -2.71 30.24 -10.91
CA PHE A 182 -3.39 31.42 -11.43
C PHE A 182 -4.87 31.36 -11.06
N GLN A 183 -5.34 32.38 -10.35
CA GLN A 183 -6.74 32.55 -10.00
C GLN A 183 -7.26 33.85 -10.60
N SER A 184 -8.34 33.78 -11.38
CA SER A 184 -8.95 34.94 -12.02
C SER A 184 -7.96 35.80 -12.83
N GLY A 185 -6.99 35.15 -13.48
CA GLY A 185 -5.98 35.81 -14.30
C GLY A 185 -4.73 36.32 -13.56
N SER A 186 -4.72 36.25 -12.22
CA SER A 186 -3.58 36.67 -11.40
C SER A 186 -2.83 35.47 -10.83
N GLU A 187 -1.51 35.53 -10.82
CA GLU A 187 -0.67 34.56 -10.11
C GLU A 187 -0.82 34.79 -8.60
N VAL A 188 -1.29 33.76 -7.89
CA VAL A 188 -1.50 33.79 -6.43
C VAL A 188 -0.55 32.85 -5.69
N GLU A 189 0.07 31.91 -6.40
CA GLU A 189 1.19 31.09 -5.93
C GLU A 189 2.20 30.97 -7.06
N LYS A 190 3.48 31.13 -6.75
CA LYS A 190 4.57 31.08 -7.73
C LYS A 190 5.18 29.69 -7.78
N GLY A 191 5.56 29.26 -8.98
CA GLY A 191 6.25 28.01 -9.29
C GLY A 191 6.62 27.92 -10.78
N ASN A 192 7.04 26.74 -11.23
CA ASN A 192 7.61 26.59 -12.58
C ASN A 192 6.56 26.31 -13.67
N GLN A 193 5.46 25.65 -13.32
CA GLN A 193 4.40 25.26 -14.25
C GLN A 193 3.06 25.88 -13.85
N ARG A 194 2.39 26.54 -14.79
CA ARG A 194 1.10 27.18 -14.55
C ARG A 194 -0.02 26.15 -14.36
N ILE A 195 -0.81 26.34 -13.31
CA ILE A 195 -2.11 25.73 -13.07
C ILE A 195 -3.16 26.83 -13.02
N ASP A 196 -4.22 26.71 -13.82
CA ASP A 196 -5.40 27.54 -13.71
C ASP A 196 -6.33 26.97 -12.63
N GLY A 197 -6.65 27.82 -11.65
CA GLY A 197 -7.55 27.49 -10.55
C GLY A 197 -9.00 27.38 -10.97
N LEU A 198 -9.79 26.70 -10.15
CA LEU A 198 -11.22 26.52 -10.36
C LEU A 198 -11.97 27.83 -10.11
N SER A 199 -12.84 28.21 -11.04
CA SER A 199 -13.70 29.38 -10.88
C SER A 199 -14.65 29.17 -9.70
N GLY A 200 -14.76 30.16 -8.81
CA GLY A 200 -15.60 30.07 -7.62
C GLY A 200 -15.07 29.20 -6.48
N ALA A 201 -13.91 28.55 -6.65
CA ALA A 201 -13.29 27.68 -5.64
C ALA A 201 -11.81 28.03 -5.39
N THR A 202 -11.54 29.32 -5.16
CA THR A 202 -10.18 29.85 -4.93
C THR A 202 -9.46 29.16 -3.77
N MET A 203 -10.14 29.00 -2.62
CA MET A 203 -9.52 28.41 -1.43
C MET A 203 -9.13 26.94 -1.66
N THR A 204 -9.99 26.19 -2.34
CA THR A 204 -9.73 24.79 -2.72
C THR A 204 -8.57 24.70 -3.71
N SER A 205 -8.55 25.57 -4.72
CA SER A 205 -7.48 25.62 -5.72
C SER A 205 -6.11 25.90 -5.09
N GLN A 206 -6.05 26.88 -4.18
CA GLN A 206 -4.86 27.19 -3.39
C GLN A 206 -4.44 26.01 -2.52
N ALA A 207 -5.38 25.39 -1.83
CA ALA A 207 -5.10 24.23 -0.98
C ALA A 207 -4.51 23.06 -1.78
N VAL A 208 -5.03 22.76 -2.97
CA VAL A 208 -4.52 21.69 -3.82
C VAL A 208 -3.12 21.98 -4.34
N VAL A 209 -2.88 23.16 -4.91
CA VAL A 209 -1.54 23.50 -5.45
C VAL A 209 -0.50 23.51 -4.34
N LYS A 210 -0.83 24.10 -3.19
CA LYS A 210 0.02 24.06 -2.00
C LYS A 210 0.28 22.63 -1.52
N MET A 211 -0.76 21.79 -1.41
CA MET A 211 -0.63 20.38 -1.02
C MET A 211 0.35 19.64 -1.94
N VAL A 212 0.22 19.80 -3.25
CA VAL A 212 1.08 19.10 -4.22
C VAL A 212 2.51 19.63 -4.13
N ASN A 213 2.71 20.94 -4.11
CA ASN A 213 4.03 21.57 -4.02
C ASN A 213 4.78 21.17 -2.74
N GLU A 214 4.14 21.28 -1.58
CA GLU A 214 4.76 20.93 -0.30
C GLU A 214 4.90 19.41 -0.14
N GLY A 215 3.89 18.66 -0.56
CA GLY A 215 3.87 17.21 -0.47
C GLY A 215 4.99 16.57 -1.30
N LEU A 216 5.21 17.01 -2.54
CA LEU A 216 6.31 16.51 -3.38
C LEU A 216 7.68 16.77 -2.76
N LYS A 217 7.88 17.93 -2.12
CA LYS A 217 9.14 18.25 -1.43
C LYS A 217 9.45 17.31 -0.26
N LYS A 218 8.43 16.77 0.42
CA LYS A 218 8.63 15.76 1.48
C LYS A 218 9.33 14.51 0.93
N TYR A 219 9.18 14.21 -0.36
CA TYR A 219 9.80 13.06 -1.00
C TYR A 219 11.26 13.29 -1.44
N LYS A 220 11.90 14.42 -1.10
CA LYS A 220 13.27 14.72 -1.55
C LYS A 220 14.31 13.63 -1.22
N GLY A 221 14.18 12.95 -0.09
CA GLY A 221 15.08 11.83 0.27
C GLY A 221 14.81 10.54 -0.53
N TYR A 222 13.64 10.44 -1.15
CA TYR A 222 13.20 9.27 -1.92
C TYR A 222 13.36 9.47 -3.44
N LEU A 223 12.86 10.60 -3.94
CA LEU A 223 13.11 11.11 -5.27
C LEU A 223 14.48 11.76 -5.22
N ASN A 224 15.54 10.96 -5.40
CA ASN A 224 16.91 11.45 -5.42
C ASN A 224 17.25 11.88 -6.84
N PRO A 225 17.15 13.16 -7.22
CA PRO A 225 17.70 13.62 -8.48
C PRO A 225 19.22 13.46 -8.40
N GLU A 226 19.80 12.72 -9.34
CA GLU A 226 21.27 12.71 -9.49
C GLU A 226 21.84 14.12 -9.71
#